data_AF-A0A820QCK6-F1
#
_entry.id   AF-A0A820QCK6-F1
#
_cell.length_a   1.000
_cell.length_b   1.000
_cell.length_c   1.000
_cell.angle_alpha   90.00
_cell.angle_beta   90.00
_cell.angle_gamma   90.00
#
_symmetry.space_group_name_H-M   'P 1'
#
loop_
_entity.id
_entity.type
_entity.pdbx_description
1 polymer ?
#
loop_
_entity_poly.entity_id
_entity_poly.type
_entity_poly.pdbx_seq_one_letter_code
_entity_poly.pdbx_strand_id
1 'polypeptide(L)'
;GHIYKFDLYESKKLLTLPEILERLKDISQRSDQTIGLGLGALTALPRDEWAEIRAHLCQIDEQNKRNLQIIEQALLVFALDDDNPENFTE
;
A
#
# COMPACT_ATOMS: atom_id res chain seq x y z
N GLY A 1 -6.54 -6.01 0.38
CA GLY A 1 -6.34 -4.87 -0.54
C GLY A 1 -6.61 -3.49 0.06
N HIS A 2 -6.29 -3.29 1.33
CA HIS A 2 -6.19 -1.95 1.93
C HIS A 2 -4.80 -1.36 1.64
N ILE A 3 -4.64 -0.04 1.82
CA ILE A 3 -3.34 0.63 1.74
C ILE A 3 -3.12 1.39 3.04
N TYR A 4 -1.97 1.16 3.67
CA TYR A 4 -1.55 1.84 4.90
C TYR A 4 -0.24 2.58 4.64
N LYS A 5 0.04 3.58 5.49
CA LYS A 5 1.32 4.29 5.52
C LYS A 5 1.82 4.37 6.96
N PHE A 6 3.13 4.30 7.13
CA PHE A 6 3.82 4.71 8.35
C PHE A 6 5.21 5.23 7.98
N ASP A 7 5.75 6.13 8.79
CA ASP A 7 7.08 6.70 8.56
C ASP A 7 8.16 5.79 9.18
N LEU A 8 9.25 5.55 8.45
CA LEU A 8 10.39 4.78 8.98
C LEU A 8 11.28 5.61 9.91
N TYR A 9 11.10 6.93 9.93
CA TYR A 9 11.93 7.86 10.67
C TYR A 9 11.04 8.71 11.58
N GLU A 10 11.05 8.41 12.88
CA GLU A 10 10.23 9.07 13.89
C GLU A 10 11.14 9.77 14.91
N SER A 11 10.82 11.01 15.31
CA SER A 11 11.57 11.75 16.34
C SER A 11 13.09 11.80 16.11
N LYS A 12 13.51 11.97 14.85
CA LYS A 12 14.92 11.98 14.42
C LYS A 12 15.66 10.65 14.59
N LYS A 13 14.94 9.53 14.63
CA LYS A 13 15.51 8.19 14.73
C LYS A 13 14.84 7.26 13.72
N LEU A 14 15.65 6.40 13.08
CA LEU A 14 15.12 5.32 12.26
C LEU A 14 14.49 4.26 13.17
N LEU A 15 13.32 3.77 12.79
CA LEU A 15 12.69 2.64 13.46
C LEU A 15 13.61 1.42 13.39
N THR A 16 13.66 0.69 14.49
CA THR A 16 14.33 -0.61 14.61
C THR A 16 13.48 -1.71 13.98
N LEU A 17 14.10 -2.86 13.69
CA LEU A 17 13.36 -4.01 13.13
C LEU A 17 12.19 -4.46 14.01
N PRO A 18 12.32 -4.56 15.35
CA PRO A 18 11.17 -4.88 16.21
C PRO A 18 10.03 -3.86 16.11
N GLU A 19 10.34 -2.55 16.07
CA GLU A 19 9.33 -1.50 15.94
C GLU A 19 8.61 -1.60 14.58
N ILE A 20 9.34 -1.84 13.48
CA ILE A 20 8.76 -2.06 12.15
C ILE A 20 7.87 -3.32 12.17
N LEU A 21 8.34 -4.41 12.78
CA LEU A 21 7.57 -5.65 12.88
C LEU A 21 6.26 -5.46 13.64
N GLU A 22 6.27 -4.70 14.74
CA GLU A 22 5.05 -4.35 15.48
C GLU A 22 4.06 -3.56 14.62
N ARG A 23 4.54 -2.60 13.81
CA ARG A 23 3.68 -1.85 12.88
C ARG A 23 3.08 -2.74 11.80
N LEU A 24 3.86 -3.65 11.23
CA LEU A 24 3.37 -4.60 10.22
C LEU A 24 2.32 -5.56 10.80
N LYS A 25 2.51 -6.03 12.04
CA LYS A 25 1.52 -6.85 12.76
C LYS A 25 0.21 -6.12 13.01
N ASP A 26 0.27 -4.86 13.46
CA ASP A 26 -0.95 -4.03 13.63
C ASP A 26 -1.69 -3.85 12.30
N ILE A 27 -0.95 -3.56 11.22
CA ILE A 27 -1.52 -3.40 9.88
C ILE A 27 -2.23 -4.69 9.43
N SER A 28 -1.58 -5.85 9.55
CA SER A 28 -2.17 -7.15 9.21
C SER A 28 -3.42 -7.44 10.03
N GLN A 29 -3.38 -7.26 11.36
CA GLN A 29 -4.53 -7.49 12.22
C GLN A 29 -5.72 -6.58 11.87
N ARG A 30 -5.45 -5.31 11.52
CA ARG A 30 -6.48 -4.36 11.12
C ARG A 30 -7.06 -4.66 9.75
N SER A 31 -6.24 -5.14 8.81
CA SER A 31 -6.72 -5.48 7.47
C SER A 31 -7.67 -6.68 7.50
N ASP A 32 -7.51 -7.61 8.43
CA ASP A 32 -8.36 -8.81 8.55
C ASP A 32 -9.79 -8.48 8.99
N GLN A 33 -10.01 -7.29 9.56
CA GLN A 33 -11.31 -6.89 10.06
C GLN A 33 -12.30 -6.49 8.95
N THR A 34 -11.80 -6.09 7.77
CA THR A 34 -12.65 -5.63 6.67
C THR A 34 -12.04 -5.91 5.31
N ILE A 35 -12.87 -6.13 4.29
CA ILE A 35 -12.39 -6.27 2.90
C ILE A 35 -12.03 -4.90 2.33
N GLY A 36 -10.78 -4.74 1.91
CA GLY A 36 -10.32 -3.53 1.23
C GLY A 36 -10.75 -3.49 -0.23
N LEU A 37 -10.92 -2.28 -0.78
CA LEU A 37 -11.41 -2.05 -2.14
C LEU A 37 -10.48 -2.56 -3.26
N GLY A 38 -9.23 -2.88 -2.96
CA GLY A 38 -8.29 -3.42 -3.96
C GLY A 38 -7.88 -2.41 -5.02
N LEU A 39 -7.91 -1.10 -4.72
CA LEU A 39 -7.59 -0.03 -5.67
C LEU A 39 -6.21 -0.16 -6.32
N GLY A 40 -5.25 -0.81 -5.64
CA GLY A 40 -3.94 -1.10 -6.22
C GLY A 40 -3.99 -1.97 -7.47
N ALA A 41 -5.00 -2.83 -7.63
CA ALA A 41 -5.16 -3.68 -8.81
C ALA A 41 -5.42 -2.87 -10.10
N LEU A 42 -5.99 -1.66 -9.98
CA LEU A 42 -6.21 -0.76 -11.11
C LEU A 42 -4.90 -0.35 -11.80
N THR A 43 -3.77 -0.41 -11.09
CA THR A 43 -2.45 -0.10 -11.65
C THR A 43 -1.96 -1.15 -12.67
N ALA A 44 -2.56 -2.34 -12.67
CA ALA A 44 -2.26 -3.43 -13.61
C ALA A 44 -3.09 -3.36 -14.91
N LEU A 45 -4.06 -2.44 -15.02
CA LEU A 45 -4.85 -2.23 -16.22
C LEU A 45 -3.99 -1.69 -17.38
N PRO A 46 -4.47 -1.81 -18.64
CA PRO A 46 -3.88 -1.11 -19.78
C PRO A 46 -3.62 0.37 -19.49
N ARG A 47 -2.54 0.91 -20.05
CA ARG A 47 -2.04 2.24 -19.66
C ARG A 47 -3.05 3.36 -19.88
N ASP A 48 -3.80 3.31 -20.97
CA ASP A 48 -4.82 4.32 -21.29
C ASP A 48 -6.00 4.22 -20.32
N GLU A 49 -6.50 3.01 -20.04
CA GLU A 49 -7.58 2.75 -19.09
C GLU A 49 -7.20 3.18 -17.67
N TRP A 50 -5.99 2.83 -17.22
CA TRP A 50 -5.48 3.29 -15.93
C TRP A 50 -5.39 4.82 -15.86
N ALA A 51 -4.93 5.48 -16.93
CA ALA A 51 -4.81 6.93 -16.96
C ALA A 51 -6.18 7.62 -16.80
N GLU A 52 -7.21 7.12 -17.49
CA GLU A 52 -8.59 7.60 -17.38
C GLU A 52 -9.17 7.41 -15.98
N ILE A 53 -9.03 6.20 -15.42
CA ILE A 53 -9.54 5.88 -14.08
C ILE A 53 -8.80 6.70 -13.01
N ARG A 54 -7.48 6.85 -13.11
CA ARG A 54 -6.70 7.68 -12.19
C ARG A 54 -7.17 9.13 -12.22
N ALA A 55 -7.40 9.69 -13.41
CA ALA A 55 -7.92 11.05 -13.56
C ALA A 55 -9.31 11.18 -12.93
N HIS A 56 -10.20 10.21 -13.16
CA HIS A 56 -11.53 10.18 -12.57
C HIS A 56 -11.50 10.12 -11.04
N LEU A 57 -10.67 9.23 -10.46
CA LEU A 57 -10.49 9.12 -9.00
C LEU A 57 -10.05 10.45 -8.38
N CYS A 58 -9.15 11.19 -9.05
CA CYS A 58 -8.70 12.50 -8.60
C CYS A 58 -9.79 13.57 -8.69
N GLN A 59 -10.70 13.47 -9.66
CA GLN A 59 -11.80 14.43 -9.85
C GLN A 59 -12.94 14.22 -8.85
N ILE A 60 -13.19 12.97 -8.44
CA ILE A 60 -14.27 12.65 -7.49
C ILE A 60 -13.97 13.20 -6.09
N ASP A 61 -12.72 13.10 -5.63
CA ASP A 61 -12.33 13.50 -4.29
C ASP A 61 -10.85 13.91 -4.22
N GLU A 62 -10.57 15.12 -3.72
CA GLU A 62 -9.20 15.59 -3.50
C GLU A 62 -8.44 14.71 -2.49
N GLN A 63 -9.13 14.01 -1.58
CA GLN A 63 -8.51 13.05 -0.69
C GLN A 63 -7.94 11.84 -1.44
N ASN A 64 -8.58 11.38 -2.51
CA ASN A 64 -8.04 10.31 -3.36
C ASN A 64 -6.74 10.75 -4.03
N LYS A 65 -6.73 11.96 -4.59
CA LYS A 65 -5.55 12.55 -5.19
C LYS A 65 -4.40 12.67 -4.19
N ARG A 66 -4.68 13.13 -2.97
CA ARG A 66 -3.69 13.20 -1.89
C ARG A 66 -3.16 11.82 -1.50
N ASN A 67 -4.03 10.81 -1.41
CA ASN A 67 -3.64 9.44 -1.11
C ASN A 67 -2.75 8.85 -2.22
N LEU A 68 -3.08 9.08 -3.49
CA LEU A 68 -2.24 8.68 -4.64
C LEU A 68 -0.86 9.34 -4.59
N GLN A 69 -0.80 10.64 -4.30
CA GLN A 69 0.48 11.35 -4.14
C GLN A 69 1.33 10.79 -3.00
N ILE A 70 0.70 10.41 -1.87
CA ILE A 70 1.40 9.75 -0.76
C ILE A 70 2.02 8.42 -1.20
N ILE A 71 1.27 7.61 -1.95
CA ILE A 71 1.77 6.33 -2.48
C ILE A 71 2.93 6.57 -3.45
N GLU A 72 2.80 7.54 -4.35
CA GLU A 72 3.82 7.90 -5.36
C GLU A 72 5.10 8.49 -4.74
N GLN A 73 5.00 9.12 -3.56
CA GLN A 73 6.13 9.70 -2.82
C GLN A 73 6.71 8.77 -1.75
N ALA A 74 6.09 7.60 -1.52
CA ALA A 74 6.59 6.64 -0.55
C ALA A 74 7.99 6.13 -0.94
N LEU A 75 8.84 5.88 0.05
CA LEU A 75 10.19 5.33 -0.19
C LEU A 75 10.11 4.00 -0.95
N LEU A 76 9.15 3.16 -0.58
CA LEU A 76 8.80 1.90 -1.23
C LEU A 76 7.35 1.54 -0.89
N VAL A 77 6.78 0.63 -1.68
CA VAL A 77 5.51 -0.04 -1.38
C VAL A 77 5.83 -1.49 -1.00
N PHE A 78 5.31 -1.95 0.13
CA PHE A 78 5.51 -3.31 0.63
C PHE A 78 4.17 -4.04 0.62
N ALA A 79 4.09 -5.16 -0.12
CA ALA A 79 2.90 -6.00 -0.17
C ALA A 79 3.01 -7.12 0.88
N LEU A 80 2.00 -7.21 1.74
CA LEU A 80 1.80 -8.35 2.65
C LEU A 80 0.82 -9.29 1.96
N ASP A 81 1.34 -10.40 1.44
CA ASP A 81 0.56 -11.41 0.74
C ASP A 81 0.32 -12.62 1.65
N ASP A 82 -0.81 -13.30 1.44
CA ASP A 82 -1.19 -14.51 2.15
C ASP A 82 -0.67 -15.77 1.44
N ASP A 83 -0.28 -15.62 0.16
CA ASP A 83 0.28 -16.71 -0.63
C ASP A 83 1.65 -17.13 -0.10
N ASN A 84 1.85 -18.45 0.03
CA ASN A 84 3.10 -19.06 0.42
C ASN A 84 3.62 -19.98 -0.71
N PRO A 85 4.18 -19.41 -1.79
CA PRO A 85 4.66 -20.19 -2.92
C PRO A 85 5.84 -21.07 -2.52
N GLU A 86 5.91 -22.28 -3.10
CA GLU A 86 7.07 -23.14 -2.91
C GLU A 86 8.24 -22.67 -3.79
N ASN A 87 9.43 -22.63 -3.20
CA ASN A 87 10.65 -22.39 -3.96
C ASN A 87 11.06 -23.67 -4.68
N PHE A 88 11.35 -23.56 -5.98
CA PHE A 88 12.10 -24.61 -6.66
C PHE A 88 13.55 -24.53 -6.19
N THR A 89 14.03 -25.55 -5.46
CA THR A 89 15.46 -25.75 -5.26
C THR A 89 16.08 -26.19 -6.57
N GLU A 90 17.11 -25.48 -7.05
CA GLU A 90 18.01 -25.96 -8.11
C GLU A 90 18.70 -27.28 -7.73
#